data_AF-A0A6B1C251-F1
#
_entry.id   AF-A0A6B1C251-F1
#
_cell.length_a   1.000
_cell.length_b   1.000
_cell.length_c   1.000
_cell.angle_alpha   90.00
_cell.angle_beta   90.00
_cell.angle_gamma   90.00
#
_symmetry.space_group_name_H-M   'P 1'
#
loop_
_entity.id
_entity.type
_entity.pdbx_description
1 polymer ?
#
loop_
_entity_poly.entity_id
_entity_poly.type
_entity_poly.pdbx_seq_one_letter_code
_entity_poly.pdbx_strand_id
1 'polypeptide(L)'
;MLRLLASPKLLMLGALYVGGIAASWFVAREVGLWRPGLWKPFGVWCATSGIALLRHVSATGAQQRLWRQAVSTVLMPALLTYIADFEPFPLWVEVPGQVMVFFLAIAVAVREAREHRLGEGNLASTGLLLWGLAAVGWGLGNLVTNWSKHDHGLVWREFVMPAWLTPAALLLIYVLSVIVAVEYLATRVSLFASDDRRMQKLAVVLRTSGRLSRIKPLIPWGHVIGQAEGFREAWQETKWVEERIQQDAAAD
;
A
#
# COMPACT_ATOMS: atom_id res chain seq x y z
N MET A 1 -12.51 6.84 -18.09
CA MET A 1 -11.94 6.69 -16.73
C MET A 1 -12.87 7.16 -15.62
N LEU A 2 -13.47 8.35 -15.67
CA LEU A 2 -14.34 8.88 -14.60
C LEU A 2 -15.54 7.98 -14.23
N ARG A 3 -16.17 7.31 -15.21
CA ARG A 3 -17.27 6.35 -14.94
C ARG A 3 -16.85 5.10 -14.16
N LEU A 4 -15.59 4.66 -14.30
CA LEU A 4 -15.07 3.53 -13.51
C LEU A 4 -14.90 3.93 -12.04
N LEU A 5 -14.39 5.14 -11.79
CA LEU A 5 -14.25 5.70 -10.44
C LEU A 5 -15.60 5.86 -9.73
N ALA A 6 -16.67 6.10 -10.48
CA ALA A 6 -18.03 6.25 -9.94
C ALA A 6 -18.76 4.91 -9.69
N SER A 7 -18.11 3.76 -9.85
CA SER A 7 -18.77 2.49 -9.51
C SER A 7 -19.03 2.42 -8.00
N PRO A 8 -20.24 2.02 -7.55
CA PRO A 8 -20.60 2.01 -6.13
C PRO A 8 -19.67 1.11 -5.30
N LYS A 9 -19.10 0.06 -5.91
CA LYS A 9 -18.10 -0.81 -5.27
C LYS A 9 -16.79 -0.08 -4.99
N LEU A 10 -16.29 0.70 -5.94
CA LEU A 10 -15.07 1.51 -5.73
C LEU A 10 -15.32 2.64 -4.73
N LEU A 11 -16.51 3.25 -4.75
CA LEU A 11 -16.90 4.23 -3.75
C LEU A 11 -16.95 3.62 -2.34
N MET A 12 -17.49 2.42 -2.19
CA MET A 12 -17.51 1.70 -0.92
C MET A 12 -16.09 1.37 -0.42
N LEU A 13 -15.20 0.89 -1.30
CA LEU A 13 -13.80 0.62 -0.95
C LEU A 13 -13.05 1.90 -0.59
N GLY A 14 -13.27 2.99 -1.34
CA GLY A 14 -12.72 4.31 -1.05
C GLY A 14 -13.22 4.86 0.28
N ALA A 15 -14.52 4.73 0.56
CA ALA A 15 -15.11 5.13 1.84
C ALA A 15 -14.56 4.31 3.00
N LEU A 16 -14.36 3.00 2.83
CA LEU A 16 -13.75 2.14 3.84
C LEU A 16 -12.28 2.54 4.07
N TYR A 17 -11.54 2.88 3.01
CA TYR A 17 -10.17 3.36 3.12
C TYR A 17 -10.10 4.71 3.88
N VAL A 18 -10.86 5.70 3.44
CA VAL A 18 -10.89 7.03 4.07
C VAL A 18 -11.39 6.93 5.51
N GLY A 19 -12.42 6.12 5.76
CA GLY A 19 -12.95 5.86 7.10
C GLY A 19 -11.93 5.19 8.02
N GLY A 20 -11.16 4.23 7.52
CA GLY A 20 -10.09 3.58 8.28
C GLY A 20 -8.93 4.51 8.62
N ILE A 21 -8.53 5.38 7.69
CA ILE A 21 -7.53 6.44 7.96
C ILE A 21 -8.07 7.45 8.98
N ALA A 22 -9.33 7.88 8.84
CA ALA A 22 -9.97 8.78 9.80
C ALA A 22 -10.07 8.15 11.20
N ALA A 23 -10.38 6.85 11.28
CA ALA A 23 -10.37 6.12 12.54
C ALA A 23 -8.95 6.04 13.16
N SER A 24 -7.93 5.79 12.34
CA SER A 24 -6.53 5.76 12.78
C SER A 24 -6.05 7.12 13.30
N TRP A 25 -6.49 8.19 12.64
CA TRP A 25 -6.29 9.58 13.07
C TRP A 25 -7.00 9.87 14.39
N PHE A 26 -8.25 9.44 14.55
CA PHE A 26 -9.00 9.59 15.79
C PHE A 26 -8.30 8.88 16.95
N VAL A 27 -7.82 7.65 16.75
CA VAL A 27 -7.03 6.94 17.77
C VAL A 27 -5.73 7.67 18.09
N ALA A 28 -5.03 8.21 17.08
CA ALA A 28 -3.82 9.01 17.31
C ALA A 28 -4.10 10.28 18.13
N ARG A 29 -5.30 10.86 18.00
CA ARG A 29 -5.74 11.98 18.83
C ARG A 29 -5.93 11.58 20.28
N GLU A 30 -6.61 10.46 20.54
CA GLU A 30 -6.86 9.96 21.91
C GLU A 30 -5.56 9.59 22.64
N VAL A 31 -4.57 9.03 21.93
CA VAL A 31 -3.25 8.68 22.49
C VAL A 31 -2.34 9.93 22.66
N GLY A 32 -2.81 11.12 22.26
CA GLY A 32 -2.03 12.35 22.36
C GLY A 32 -0.91 12.48 21.32
N LEU A 33 -0.88 11.62 20.31
CA LEU A 33 0.05 11.72 19.17
C LEU A 33 -0.34 12.86 18.22
N TRP A 34 -1.62 13.21 18.14
CA TRP A 34 -2.08 14.30 17.27
C TRP A 34 -1.88 15.69 17.89
N ARG A 35 -1.53 16.67 17.05
CA ARG A 35 -1.68 18.11 17.29
C ARG A 35 -2.21 18.78 16.02
N PRO A 36 -2.96 19.89 16.13
CA PRO A 36 -3.43 20.63 14.96
C PRO A 36 -2.32 21.01 13.97
N GLY A 37 -1.11 21.30 14.45
CA GLY A 37 0.04 21.63 13.57
C GLY A 37 0.44 20.52 12.59
N LEU A 38 0.01 19.28 12.81
CA LEU A 38 0.41 18.10 12.02
C LEU A 38 -0.46 17.87 10.79
N TRP A 39 -1.42 18.76 10.48
CA TRP A 39 -2.30 18.60 9.32
C TRP A 39 -1.54 18.61 7.99
N LYS A 40 -0.46 19.41 7.88
CA LYS A 40 0.39 19.49 6.69
C LYS A 40 1.13 18.16 6.42
N PRO A 41 1.97 17.64 7.35
CA PRO A 41 2.66 16.38 7.12
C PRO A 41 1.68 15.22 6.95
N PHE A 42 0.55 15.23 7.65
CA PHE A 42 -0.51 14.25 7.45
C PHE A 42 -1.10 14.29 6.02
N GLY A 43 -1.38 15.48 5.49
CA GLY A 43 -1.91 15.65 4.14
C GLY A 43 -0.90 15.21 3.07
N VAL A 44 0.36 15.59 3.22
CA VAL A 44 1.45 15.17 2.33
C VAL A 44 1.62 13.65 2.35
N TRP A 45 1.62 13.04 3.54
CA TRP A 45 1.72 11.59 3.69
C TRP A 45 0.53 10.87 3.03
N CYS A 46 -0.70 11.37 3.22
CA CYS A 46 -1.89 10.81 2.57
C CYS A 46 -1.78 10.86 1.03
N ALA A 47 -1.31 11.98 0.49
CA ALA A 47 -1.20 12.18 -0.96
C ALA A 47 -0.07 11.36 -1.60
N THR A 48 1.05 11.18 -0.89
CA THR A 48 2.22 10.47 -1.42
C THR A 48 2.16 8.99 -1.08
N SER A 49 2.46 8.65 0.17
CA SER A 49 2.49 7.30 0.72
C SER A 49 1.14 6.60 0.60
N GLY A 50 0.05 7.28 0.93
CA GLY A 50 -1.30 6.70 0.84
C GLY A 50 -1.66 6.22 -0.57
N ILE A 51 -1.40 7.05 -1.59
CA ILE A 51 -1.64 6.69 -3.00
C ILE A 51 -0.68 5.59 -3.47
N ALA A 52 0.60 5.68 -3.11
CA ALA A 52 1.60 4.66 -3.49
C ALA A 52 1.23 3.27 -2.94
N LEU A 53 0.78 3.23 -1.69
CA LEU A 53 0.31 2.02 -1.02
C LEU A 53 -0.94 1.43 -1.71
N LEU A 54 -1.90 2.27 -2.12
CA LEU A 54 -3.09 1.81 -2.85
C LEU A 54 -2.76 1.14 -4.19
N ARG A 55 -1.71 1.60 -4.90
CA ARG A 55 -1.27 0.95 -6.15
C ARG A 55 -0.73 -0.47 -5.92
N HIS A 56 -0.19 -0.75 -4.74
CA HIS A 56 0.35 -2.07 -4.43
C HIS A 56 -0.76 -3.11 -4.19
N VAL A 57 -1.96 -2.69 -3.76
CA VAL A 57 -3.15 -3.54 -3.59
C VAL A 57 -3.44 -4.36 -4.85
N SER A 58 -3.34 -3.74 -6.02
CA SER A 58 -3.65 -4.39 -7.30
C SER A 58 -2.58 -5.37 -7.77
N ALA A 59 -1.32 -5.19 -7.36
CA ALA A 59 -0.19 -5.86 -8.01
C ALA A 59 0.28 -7.14 -7.31
N THR A 60 0.14 -7.28 -5.99
CA THR A 60 0.88 -8.32 -5.24
C THR A 60 0.01 -9.46 -4.72
N GLY A 61 0.26 -10.66 -5.23
CA GLY A 61 -0.37 -11.92 -4.82
C GLY A 61 0.02 -12.44 -3.43
N ALA A 62 1.17 -12.02 -2.89
CA ALA A 62 1.79 -12.62 -1.72
C ALA A 62 1.76 -11.70 -0.49
N GLN A 63 1.01 -12.12 0.54
CA GLN A 63 0.82 -11.42 1.81
C GLN A 63 2.12 -11.06 2.55
N GLN A 64 3.13 -11.93 2.51
CA GLN A 64 4.39 -11.71 3.23
C GLN A 64 5.27 -10.66 2.54
N ARG A 65 5.17 -10.56 1.20
CA ARG A 65 5.92 -9.57 0.42
C ARG A 65 5.35 -8.17 0.61
N LEU A 66 4.03 -8.04 0.81
CA LEU A 66 3.37 -6.76 1.07
C LEU A 66 3.95 -6.02 2.29
N TRP A 67 4.10 -6.68 3.44
CA TRP A 67 4.63 -6.03 4.64
C TRP A 67 6.08 -5.60 4.49
N ARG A 68 6.95 -6.49 4.00
CA ARG A 68 8.37 -6.19 3.78
C ARG A 68 8.56 -5.08 2.75
N GLN A 69 7.80 -5.15 1.66
CA GLN A 69 7.87 -4.16 0.59
C GLN A 69 7.32 -2.81 1.06
N ALA A 70 6.22 -2.78 1.80
CA ALA A 70 5.68 -1.53 2.30
C ALA A 70 6.59 -0.86 3.34
N VAL A 71 7.19 -1.61 4.26
CA VAL A 71 8.17 -1.05 5.20
C VAL A 71 9.37 -0.46 4.45
N SER A 72 9.94 -1.19 3.49
CA SER A 72 11.11 -0.70 2.73
C SER A 72 10.78 0.43 1.74
N THR A 73 9.58 0.41 1.14
CA THR A 73 9.20 1.32 0.03
C THR A 73 8.45 2.55 0.53
N VAL A 74 7.85 2.50 1.72
CA VAL A 74 7.02 3.59 2.24
C VAL A 74 7.56 4.14 3.54
N LEU A 75 7.87 3.29 4.52
CA LEU A 75 8.37 3.79 5.82
C LEU A 75 9.73 4.45 5.67
N MET A 76 10.70 3.79 5.00
CA MET A 76 12.04 4.36 4.85
C MET A 76 12.04 5.69 4.09
N PRO A 77 11.39 5.82 2.91
CA PRO A 77 11.30 7.10 2.23
C PRO A 77 10.55 8.15 3.05
N ALA A 78 9.45 7.80 3.72
CA ALA A 78 8.72 8.75 4.56
C ALA A 78 9.57 9.30 5.72
N LEU A 79 10.40 8.45 6.34
CA LEU A 79 11.34 8.88 7.39
C LEU A 79 12.45 9.77 6.83
N LEU A 80 12.99 9.43 5.65
CA LEU A 80 14.01 10.26 4.99
C LEU A 80 13.45 11.61 4.56
N THR A 81 12.25 11.63 3.99
CA THR A 81 11.52 12.86 3.63
C THR A 81 11.24 13.68 4.87
N TYR A 82 10.81 13.07 5.99
CA TYR A 82 10.62 13.78 7.24
C TYR A 82 11.91 14.45 7.73
N ILE A 83 13.05 13.76 7.69
CA ILE A 83 14.35 14.34 8.09
C ILE A 83 14.76 15.48 7.15
N ALA A 84 14.52 15.32 5.84
CA ALA A 84 14.83 16.34 4.84
C ALA A 84 13.93 17.58 4.97
N ASP A 85 12.65 17.39 5.33
CA ASP A 85 11.66 18.47 5.46
C ASP A 85 11.70 19.17 6.83
N PHE A 86 12.49 18.65 7.77
CA PHE A 86 12.57 19.18 9.14
C PHE A 86 12.99 20.65 9.15
N GLU A 87 13.96 21.01 8.30
CA GLU A 87 14.44 22.38 8.14
C GLU A 87 14.61 22.64 6.64
N PRO A 88 13.67 23.39 6.02
CA PRO A 88 13.70 23.61 4.59
C PRO A 88 14.97 24.37 4.21
N PHE A 89 15.50 24.04 3.04
CA PHE A 89 16.61 24.79 2.48
C PHE A 89 16.25 26.27 2.31
N PRO A 90 17.25 27.17 2.29
CA PRO A 90 17.01 28.52 1.81
C PRO A 90 16.36 28.48 0.43
N LEU A 91 15.37 29.35 0.19
CA LEU A 91 14.58 29.38 -1.06
C LEU A 91 15.43 29.34 -2.35
N TRP A 92 16.60 29.97 -2.32
CA TRP A 92 17.52 30.02 -3.47
C TRP A 92 18.21 28.68 -3.77
N VAL A 93 18.28 27.75 -2.81
CA VAL A 93 18.72 26.35 -3.00
C VAL A 93 17.51 25.46 -3.30
N GLU A 94 16.42 25.65 -2.56
CA GLU A 94 15.24 24.79 -2.63
C GLU A 94 14.63 24.79 -4.03
N VAL A 95 14.40 25.97 -4.62
CA VAL A 95 13.73 26.10 -5.92
C VAL A 95 14.54 25.47 -7.06
N PRO A 96 15.83 25.78 -7.26
CA PRO A 96 16.64 25.09 -8.27
C PRO A 96 16.76 23.59 -8.00
N GLY A 97 16.88 23.22 -6.72
CA GLY A 97 16.93 21.83 -6.28
C GLY A 97 15.70 21.03 -6.70
N GLN A 98 14.50 21.56 -6.44
CA GLN A 98 13.24 20.93 -6.82
C GLN A 98 13.10 20.76 -8.34
N VAL A 99 13.50 21.78 -9.11
CA VAL A 99 13.49 21.70 -10.59
C VAL A 99 14.45 20.60 -11.06
N MET A 100 15.66 20.54 -10.51
CA MET A 100 16.62 19.49 -10.82
C MET A 100 16.07 18.10 -10.47
N VAL A 101 15.57 17.90 -9.26
CA VAL A 101 14.97 16.64 -8.79
C VAL A 101 13.82 16.21 -9.71
N PHE A 102 12.98 17.14 -10.13
CA PHE A 102 11.87 16.86 -11.04
C PHE A 102 12.34 16.26 -12.37
N PHE A 103 13.35 16.87 -13.01
CA PHE A 103 13.91 16.34 -14.26
C PHE A 103 14.62 14.99 -14.06
N LEU A 104 15.36 14.82 -12.97
CA LEU A 104 15.98 13.53 -12.65
C LEU A 104 14.93 12.43 -12.41
N ALA A 105 13.84 12.75 -11.71
CA ALA A 105 12.73 11.83 -11.48
C ALA A 105 12.02 11.44 -12.78
N ILE A 106 11.80 12.39 -13.70
CA ILE A 106 11.27 12.09 -15.04
C ILE A 106 12.23 11.17 -15.80
N ALA A 107 13.53 11.44 -15.78
CA ALA A 107 14.51 10.61 -16.47
C ALA A 107 14.50 9.16 -15.94
N VAL A 108 14.39 8.97 -14.62
CA VAL A 108 14.21 7.64 -14.01
C VAL A 108 12.90 6.99 -14.46
N ALA A 109 11.77 7.71 -14.38
CA ALA A 109 10.46 7.17 -14.74
C ALA A 109 10.34 6.78 -16.22
N VAL A 110 10.87 7.61 -17.13
CA VAL A 110 10.90 7.31 -18.58
C VAL A 110 11.75 6.08 -18.86
N ARG A 111 12.87 5.89 -18.15
CA ARG A 111 13.71 4.70 -18.28
C ARG A 111 12.99 3.45 -17.79
N GLU A 112 12.40 3.48 -16.60
CA GLU A 112 11.61 2.35 -16.06
C GLU A 112 10.47 1.94 -17.00
N ALA A 113 9.89 2.91 -17.72
CA ALA A 113 8.86 2.63 -18.72
C ALA A 113 9.39 2.03 -20.03
N ARG A 114 10.65 2.30 -20.41
CA ARG A 114 11.23 1.91 -21.71
C ARG A 114 12.07 0.62 -21.67
N GLU A 115 12.76 0.31 -20.56
CA GLU A 115 13.74 -0.78 -20.53
C GLU A 115 13.60 -1.70 -19.32
N HIS A 116 13.38 -3.00 -19.58
CA HIS A 116 13.59 -4.09 -18.61
C HIS A 116 15.07 -4.47 -18.42
N ARG A 117 16.02 -3.74 -19.03
CA ARG A 117 17.46 -4.05 -18.93
C ARG A 117 18.08 -3.31 -17.74
N LEU A 118 18.25 -4.06 -16.64
CA LEU A 118 18.70 -3.60 -15.31
C LEU A 118 20.21 -3.32 -15.17
N GLY A 119 20.97 -3.12 -16.25
CA GLY A 119 22.43 -3.26 -16.21
C GLY A 119 23.26 -1.99 -16.00
N GLU A 120 22.84 -0.84 -16.54
CA GLU A 120 23.74 0.30 -16.66
C GLU A 120 23.44 1.38 -15.60
N GLY A 121 24.49 1.78 -14.88
CA GLY A 121 24.45 2.74 -13.78
C GLY A 121 23.78 4.04 -14.21
N ASN A 122 22.69 4.41 -13.53
CA ASN A 122 21.89 5.57 -13.91
C ASN A 122 22.43 6.83 -13.22
N LEU A 123 23.06 7.72 -13.98
CA LEU A 123 23.44 9.05 -13.50
C LEU A 123 22.26 9.78 -12.84
N ALA A 124 21.03 9.60 -13.34
CA ALA A 124 19.85 10.23 -12.75
C ALA A 124 19.50 9.66 -11.38
N SER A 125 19.55 8.33 -11.21
CA SER A 125 19.33 7.70 -9.90
C SER A 125 20.44 8.05 -8.91
N THR A 126 21.69 8.09 -9.36
CA THR A 126 22.82 8.55 -8.52
C THR A 126 22.66 10.02 -8.14
N GLY A 127 22.24 10.89 -9.07
CA GLY A 127 21.95 12.30 -8.79
C GLY A 127 20.83 12.48 -7.76
N LEU A 128 19.72 11.74 -7.90
CA LEU A 128 18.64 11.73 -6.90
C LEU A 128 19.13 11.26 -5.54
N LEU A 129 19.96 10.21 -5.51
CA LEU A 129 20.54 9.69 -4.27
C LEU A 129 21.43 10.75 -3.59
N LEU A 130 22.33 11.39 -4.35
CA LEU A 130 23.21 12.44 -3.84
C LEU A 130 22.42 13.64 -3.33
N TRP A 131 21.39 14.07 -4.05
CA TRP A 131 20.51 15.14 -3.61
C TRP A 131 19.76 14.77 -2.33
N GLY A 132 19.22 13.56 -2.25
CA GLY A 132 18.56 13.04 -1.05
C GLY A 132 19.51 13.02 0.15
N LEU A 133 20.76 12.58 -0.03
CA LEU A 133 21.79 12.61 1.01
C LEU A 133 22.15 14.04 1.44
N ALA A 134 22.26 14.98 0.49
CA ALA A 134 22.50 16.39 0.80
C ALA A 134 21.34 17.00 1.61
N ALA A 135 20.09 16.69 1.24
CA ALA A 135 18.89 17.11 1.97
C ALA A 135 18.85 16.57 3.39
N VAL A 136 19.11 15.28 3.56
CA VAL A 136 19.20 14.65 4.89
C VAL A 136 20.35 15.23 5.71
N GLY A 137 21.53 15.44 5.10
CA GLY A 137 22.68 16.03 5.77
C GLY A 137 22.43 17.46 6.26
N TRP A 138 21.76 18.28 5.43
CA TRP A 138 21.33 19.62 5.80
C TRP A 138 20.32 19.60 6.95
N GLY A 139 19.25 18.81 6.82
CA GLY A 139 18.22 18.67 7.85
C GLY A 139 18.81 18.22 9.19
N LEU A 140 19.70 17.23 9.19
CA LEU A 140 20.40 16.77 10.40
C LEU A 140 21.34 17.83 10.97
N GLY A 141 22.07 18.57 10.14
CA GLY A 141 22.94 19.66 10.58
C GLY A 141 22.17 20.78 11.28
N ASN A 142 21.02 21.18 10.71
CA ASN A 142 20.16 22.20 11.32
C ASN A 142 19.44 21.68 12.56
N LEU A 143 19.03 20.42 12.57
CA LEU A 143 18.44 19.77 13.75
C LEU A 143 19.41 19.79 14.94
N VAL A 144 20.68 19.46 14.71
CA VAL A 144 21.71 19.45 15.77
C VAL A 144 22.04 20.86 16.24
N THR A 145 22.19 21.82 15.32
CA THR A 145 22.58 23.20 15.67
C THR A 145 21.47 23.99 16.36
N ASN A 146 20.20 23.74 16.02
CA ASN A 146 19.05 24.43 16.58
C ASN A 146 18.23 23.57 17.55
N TRP A 147 18.78 22.44 18.04
CA TRP A 147 18.06 21.47 18.88
C TRP A 147 17.33 22.09 20.08
N SER A 148 17.91 23.12 20.71
CA SER A 148 17.33 23.80 21.88
C SER A 148 16.13 24.70 21.55
N LYS A 149 15.95 25.09 20.28
CA LYS A 149 14.85 25.99 19.85
C LYS A 149 13.58 25.24 19.45
N HIS A 150 13.68 23.93 19.20
CA HIS A 150 12.54 23.13 18.74
C HIS A 150 11.70 22.61 19.92
N ASP A 151 10.37 22.55 19.74
CA ASP A 151 9.48 21.82 20.64
C ASP A 151 9.70 20.31 20.41
N HIS A 152 10.51 19.68 21.27
CA HIS A 152 10.84 18.26 21.18
C HIS A 152 9.60 17.36 21.15
N GLY A 153 8.52 17.80 21.79
CA GLY A 153 7.25 17.09 21.79
C GLY A 153 6.55 17.12 20.43
N LEU A 154 6.71 18.20 19.66
CA LEU A 154 6.19 18.29 18.29
C LEU A 154 7.04 17.44 17.34
N VAL A 155 8.37 17.56 17.40
CA VAL A 155 9.32 16.77 16.60
C VAL A 155 9.09 15.27 16.78
N TRP A 156 8.91 14.82 18.02
CA TRP A 156 8.63 13.42 18.31
C TRP A 156 7.31 12.96 17.68
N ARG A 157 6.26 13.77 17.75
CA ARG A 157 4.95 13.45 17.16
C ARG A 157 5.00 13.41 15.64
N GLU A 158 5.74 14.34 15.02
CA GLU A 158 5.94 14.35 13.57
C GLU A 158 6.68 13.11 13.09
N PHE A 159 7.69 12.65 13.83
CA PHE A 159 8.40 11.40 13.53
C PHE A 159 7.53 10.15 13.72
N VAL A 160 6.80 10.07 14.85
CA VAL A 160 5.97 8.90 15.18
C VAL A 160 4.75 8.78 14.27
N MET A 161 4.22 9.89 13.76
CA MET A 161 2.97 9.87 12.98
C MET A 161 3.05 9.03 11.70
N PRO A 162 4.03 9.20 10.78
CA PRO A 162 4.19 8.31 9.64
C PRO A 162 4.41 6.85 10.03
N ALA A 163 5.15 6.60 11.11
CA ALA A 163 5.39 5.27 11.65
C ALA A 163 4.12 4.62 12.22
N TRP A 164 3.17 5.43 12.72
CA TRP A 164 1.85 4.98 13.17
C TRP A 164 0.88 4.75 12.00
N LEU A 165 0.83 5.69 11.05
CA LEU A 165 -0.10 5.66 9.93
C LEU A 165 0.23 4.56 8.91
N THR A 166 1.51 4.25 8.71
CA THR A 166 1.92 3.26 7.70
C THR A 166 1.41 1.85 8.04
N PRO A 167 1.60 1.29 9.24
CA PRO A 167 1.00 0.02 9.64
C PRO A 167 -0.53 0.04 9.60
N ALA A 168 -1.15 1.14 10.03
CA ALA A 168 -2.61 1.27 10.01
C ALA A 168 -3.17 1.22 8.58
N ALA A 169 -2.55 1.96 7.65
CA ALA A 169 -2.90 1.90 6.24
C ALA A 169 -2.60 0.55 5.61
N LEU A 170 -1.53 -0.13 6.02
CA LEU A 170 -1.22 -1.48 5.55
C LEU A 170 -2.26 -2.50 5.97
N LEU A 171 -2.69 -2.45 7.24
CA LEU A 171 -3.76 -3.29 7.74
C LEU A 171 -5.05 -3.06 6.94
N LEU A 172 -5.38 -1.79 6.70
CA LEU A 172 -6.56 -1.40 5.92
C LEU A 172 -6.49 -1.90 4.48
N ILE A 173 -5.33 -1.75 3.84
CA ILE A 173 -5.05 -2.26 2.49
C ILE A 173 -5.14 -3.78 2.43
N TYR A 174 -4.67 -4.47 3.47
CA TYR A 174 -4.81 -5.92 3.55
C TYR A 174 -6.30 -6.32 3.60
N VAL A 175 -7.09 -5.69 4.46
CA VAL A 175 -8.54 -5.93 4.54
C VAL A 175 -9.23 -5.65 3.21
N LEU A 176 -8.91 -4.52 2.57
CA LEU A 176 -9.44 -4.17 1.24
C LEU A 176 -9.05 -5.21 0.18
N SER A 177 -7.81 -5.68 0.20
CA SER A 177 -7.32 -6.69 -0.74
C SER A 177 -8.08 -8.01 -0.58
N VAL A 178 -8.39 -8.41 0.65
CA VAL A 178 -9.19 -9.60 0.94
C VAL A 178 -10.61 -9.43 0.42
N ILE A 179 -11.26 -8.30 0.71
CA ILE A 179 -12.62 -8.01 0.21
C ILE A 179 -12.66 -8.06 -1.32
N VAL A 180 -11.71 -7.41 -1.98
CA VAL A 180 -11.62 -7.40 -3.46
C VAL A 180 -11.39 -8.80 -4.01
N ALA A 181 -10.49 -9.59 -3.42
CA ALA A 181 -10.21 -10.95 -3.88
C ALA A 181 -11.41 -11.88 -3.70
N VAL A 182 -12.12 -11.78 -2.57
CA VAL A 182 -13.36 -12.51 -2.32
C VAL A 182 -14.42 -12.14 -3.36
N GLU A 183 -14.66 -10.84 -3.57
CA GLU A 183 -15.67 -10.38 -4.52
C GLU A 183 -15.35 -10.80 -5.96
N TYR A 184 -14.08 -10.77 -6.33
CA TYR A 184 -13.63 -11.21 -7.66
C TYR A 184 -13.86 -12.72 -7.85
N LEU A 185 -13.48 -13.54 -6.88
CA LEU A 185 -13.73 -14.98 -6.90
C LEU A 185 -15.23 -15.30 -6.87
N ALA A 186 -15.99 -14.61 -6.03
CA ALA A 186 -17.44 -14.74 -5.93
C ALA A 186 -18.14 -14.38 -7.25
N THR A 187 -17.64 -13.37 -7.96
CA THR A 187 -18.15 -13.00 -9.29
C THR A 187 -17.85 -14.12 -10.28
N ARG A 188 -16.64 -14.67 -10.29
CA ARG A 188 -16.26 -15.81 -11.16
C ARG A 188 -17.12 -17.05 -10.91
N VAL A 189 -17.28 -17.44 -9.64
CA VAL A 189 -18.16 -18.56 -9.23
C VAL A 189 -19.60 -18.33 -9.69
N SER A 190 -20.12 -17.11 -9.49
CA SER A 190 -21.52 -16.79 -9.85
C SER A 190 -21.83 -16.83 -11.35
N LEU A 191 -20.81 -16.76 -12.21
CA LEU A 191 -20.99 -16.89 -13.67
C LEU A 191 -21.28 -18.35 -14.08
N PHE A 192 -20.91 -19.32 -13.25
CA PHE A 192 -21.07 -20.76 -13.54
C PHE A 192 -22.06 -21.47 -12.61
N ALA A 193 -22.58 -20.77 -11.59
CA ALA A 193 -23.52 -21.32 -10.62
C ALA A 193 -24.96 -21.41 -11.15
N SER A 194 -25.56 -22.60 -11.04
CA SER A 194 -26.91 -22.93 -11.51
C SER A 194 -28.02 -22.44 -10.59
N ASP A 195 -27.93 -22.60 -9.26
CA ASP A 195 -29.03 -22.24 -8.34
C ASP A 195 -28.60 -21.48 -7.06
N ASP A 196 -27.68 -22.00 -6.24
CA ASP A 196 -27.41 -21.41 -4.90
C ASP A 196 -26.07 -20.66 -4.78
N ARG A 197 -26.02 -19.50 -5.43
CA ARG A 197 -24.84 -18.61 -5.46
C ARG A 197 -24.36 -18.16 -4.09
N ARG A 198 -25.25 -18.09 -3.09
CA ARG A 198 -24.90 -17.55 -1.76
C ARG A 198 -24.16 -18.60 -0.94
N MET A 199 -24.62 -19.85 -1.00
CA MET A 199 -23.99 -20.96 -0.29
C MET A 199 -22.59 -21.25 -0.80
N GLN A 200 -22.37 -21.27 -2.12
CA GLN A 200 -21.04 -21.46 -2.70
C GLN A 200 -20.06 -20.35 -2.28
N LYS A 201 -20.51 -19.08 -2.28
CA LYS A 201 -19.70 -17.95 -1.81
C LYS A 201 -19.31 -18.09 -0.34
N LEU A 202 -20.27 -18.48 0.51
CA LEU A 202 -20.01 -18.68 1.94
C LEU A 202 -18.99 -19.80 2.17
N ALA A 203 -19.09 -20.91 1.42
CA ALA A 203 -18.16 -22.03 1.52
C ALA A 203 -16.71 -21.60 1.24
N VAL A 204 -16.52 -20.85 0.14
CA VAL A 204 -15.21 -20.33 -0.26
C VAL A 204 -14.64 -19.35 0.77
N VAL A 205 -15.45 -18.43 1.28
CA VAL A 205 -15.01 -17.42 2.27
C VAL A 205 -14.61 -18.09 3.58
N LEU A 206 -15.44 -19.02 4.09
CA LEU A 206 -15.18 -19.73 5.34
C LEU A 206 -13.93 -20.63 5.21
N ARG A 207 -13.77 -21.33 4.08
CA ARG A 207 -12.64 -22.25 3.86
C ARG A 207 -11.30 -21.52 3.78
N THR A 208 -11.28 -20.41 3.05
CA THR A 208 -10.05 -19.62 2.87
C THR A 208 -9.71 -18.80 4.13
N SER A 209 -10.65 -18.67 5.08
CA SER A 209 -10.49 -17.92 6.34
C SER A 209 -10.03 -16.48 6.14
N GLY A 210 -10.39 -15.86 5.00
CA GLY A 210 -9.95 -14.51 4.64
C GLY A 210 -8.45 -14.36 4.37
N ARG A 211 -7.71 -15.47 4.19
CA ARG A 211 -6.28 -15.41 3.87
C ARG A 211 -6.09 -15.16 2.38
N LEU A 212 -5.51 -14.01 2.03
CA LEU A 212 -5.29 -13.60 0.64
C LEU A 212 -4.47 -14.64 -0.15
N SER A 213 -3.49 -15.28 0.51
CA SER A 213 -2.64 -16.32 -0.08
C SER A 213 -3.41 -17.58 -0.49
N ARG A 214 -4.58 -17.84 0.10
CA ARG A 214 -5.45 -18.96 -0.27
C ARG A 214 -6.50 -18.57 -1.30
N ILE A 215 -7.02 -17.35 -1.23
CA ILE A 215 -8.09 -16.89 -2.13
C ILE A 215 -7.57 -16.70 -3.56
N LYS A 216 -6.39 -16.08 -3.73
CA LYS A 216 -5.89 -15.73 -5.06
C LYS A 216 -5.64 -16.93 -5.98
N PRO A 217 -5.02 -18.03 -5.52
CA PRO A 217 -4.80 -19.21 -6.36
C PRO A 217 -6.10 -19.91 -6.80
N LEU A 218 -7.21 -19.72 -6.08
CA LEU A 218 -8.51 -20.29 -6.41
C LEU A 218 -9.24 -19.55 -7.54
N ILE A 219 -8.82 -18.32 -7.86
CA ILE A 219 -9.49 -17.46 -8.86
C ILE A 219 -9.65 -18.13 -10.23
N PRO A 220 -8.62 -18.77 -10.83
CA PRO A 220 -8.76 -19.47 -12.12
C PRO A 220 -9.74 -20.65 -12.07
N TRP A 221 -9.88 -21.26 -10.90
CA TRP A 221 -10.72 -22.44 -10.64
C TRP A 221 -12.17 -22.09 -10.28
N GLY A 222 -12.56 -20.81 -10.37
CA GLY A 222 -13.91 -20.37 -10.06
C GLY A 222 -15.01 -21.08 -10.86
N HIS A 223 -14.69 -21.62 -12.04
CA HIS A 223 -15.62 -22.42 -12.84
C HIS A 223 -15.91 -23.79 -12.22
N VAL A 224 -14.89 -24.49 -11.70
CA VAL A 224 -15.05 -25.79 -11.01
C VAL A 224 -15.88 -25.60 -9.74
N ILE A 225 -15.54 -24.59 -8.95
CA ILE A 225 -16.25 -24.28 -7.69
C ILE A 225 -17.69 -23.84 -7.97
N GLY A 226 -17.94 -23.15 -9.09
CA GLY A 226 -19.27 -22.69 -9.48
C GLY A 226 -20.22 -23.81 -9.90
N GLN A 227 -19.71 -24.94 -10.38
CA GLN A 227 -20.53 -26.08 -10.81
C GLN A 227 -21.08 -26.92 -9.66
N ALA A 228 -20.57 -26.74 -8.43
CA ALA A 228 -21.04 -27.48 -7.26
C ALA A 228 -22.50 -27.17 -6.90
N GLU A 229 -23.33 -28.17 -6.65
CA GLU A 229 -24.77 -28.01 -6.41
C GLU A 229 -25.10 -27.48 -5.00
N GLY A 230 -24.13 -27.46 -4.08
CA GLY A 230 -24.37 -26.96 -2.72
C GLY A 230 -23.12 -26.59 -1.93
N PHE A 231 -23.34 -26.13 -0.69
CA PHE A 231 -22.27 -25.69 0.23
C PHE A 231 -21.20 -26.77 0.46
N ARG A 232 -21.63 -28.02 0.71
CA ARG A 232 -20.73 -29.13 1.05
C ARG A 232 -19.84 -29.51 -0.13
N GLU A 233 -20.41 -29.55 -1.33
CA GLU A 233 -19.68 -29.85 -2.55
C GLU A 233 -18.73 -28.72 -2.90
N ALA A 234 -19.17 -27.46 -2.84
CA ALA A 234 -18.29 -26.30 -3.05
C ALA A 234 -17.12 -26.26 -2.06
N TRP A 235 -17.34 -26.68 -0.81
CA TRP A 235 -16.29 -26.83 0.20
C TRP A 235 -15.29 -27.94 -0.16
N GLN A 236 -15.77 -29.08 -0.64
CA GLN A 236 -14.93 -30.21 -1.07
C GLN A 236 -14.12 -29.84 -2.31
N GLU A 237 -14.75 -29.20 -3.31
CA GLU A 237 -14.08 -28.72 -4.51
C GLU A 237 -13.01 -27.68 -4.17
N THR A 238 -13.32 -26.72 -3.30
CA THR A 238 -12.33 -25.73 -2.86
C THR A 238 -11.14 -26.42 -2.18
N LYS A 239 -11.39 -27.43 -1.33
CA LYS A 239 -10.33 -28.21 -0.68
C LYS A 239 -9.49 -28.98 -1.70
N TRP A 240 -10.11 -29.64 -2.66
CA TRP A 240 -9.41 -30.38 -3.70
C TRP A 240 -8.51 -29.47 -4.54
N VAL A 241 -9.00 -28.29 -4.92
CA VAL A 241 -8.19 -27.28 -5.63
C VAL A 241 -7.01 -26.80 -4.76
N GLU A 242 -7.22 -26.54 -3.46
CA GLU A 242 -6.14 -26.17 -2.54
C GLU A 242 -5.04 -27.25 -2.47
N GLU A 243 -5.44 -28.53 -2.38
CA GLU A 243 -4.50 -29.67 -2.34
C GLU A 243 -3.73 -29.81 -3.66
N ARG A 244 -4.41 -29.67 -4.80
CA ARG A 244 -3.78 -29.71 -6.12
C ARG A 244 -2.74 -28.61 -6.29
N ILE A 245 -3.08 -27.37 -5.89
CA ILE A 245 -2.14 -26.24 -5.96
C ILE A 245 -0.92 -26.47 -5.06
N GLN A 246 -1.10 -27.10 -3.90
CA GLN A 246 0.02 -27.45 -3.01
C GLN A 246 0.90 -28.55 -3.60
N GLN A 247 0.31 -29.53 -4.29
CA GLN A 247 1.05 -30.59 -4.99
C GLN A 247 1.87 -30.01 -6.15
N ASP A 248 1.26 -29.15 -6.97
CA ASP A 248 1.94 -28.48 -8.08
C ASP A 248 3.11 -27.62 -7.56
N ALA A 249 2.90 -26.86 -6.48
CA ALA A 249 3.95 -26.03 -5.87
C ALA A 249 5.07 -26.82 -5.17
N ALA A 250 4.88 -28.11 -4.89
CA ALA A 250 5.89 -28.99 -4.31
C ALA A 250 6.71 -29.75 -5.37
N ALA A 251 6.24 -29.76 -6.62
CA ALA A 251 6.93 -30.39 -7.75
C ALA A 251 7.93 -29.46 -8.44
N ASP A 252 7.75 -28.14 -8.28
CA ASP A 252 8.65 -27.07 -8.77
C ASP A 252 9.82 -26.81 -7.80
#